data_AF-A0A7C4HQI4-F1
#
_entry.id   AF-A0A7C4HQI4-F1
#
_cell.length_a   1.000
_cell.length_b   1.000
_cell.length_c   1.000
_cell.angle_alpha   90.00
_cell.angle_beta   90.00
_cell.angle_gamma   90.00
#
_symmetry.space_group_name_H-M   'P 1'
#
loop_
_entity.id
_entity.type
_entity.pdbx_description
1 polymer ?
#
loop_
_entity_poly.entity_id
_entity_poly.type
_entity_poly.pdbx_seq_one_letter_code
_entity_poly.pdbx_strand_id
1 'polypeptide(L)'
;MKQFRCPPLPGGSERRLRLAGFLLLAAAAVPAQDAATIYTYDGEGRRLEGPRVLTEKTEAGEFRSTQMIRDINGRMVPSETIEERVVSKDAEAVVLERVVRRYDPNGTPLPPERIRFEQRKLPDGSVSSVETRLRADLNGNFKVSEVVRTVTESAGGETRSETRVERPSLSGRLEVVEKNVALERTTGDRTTGSTVTDYVTMDKRILAAKA
;
A
#
# COMPACT_ATOMS: atom_id res chain seq x y z
N MET A 1 -40.45 -29.63 14.18
CA MET A 1 -39.92 -28.25 14.26
C MET A 1 -38.43 -28.28 13.90
N LYS A 2 -38.07 -27.88 12.67
CA LYS A 2 -36.69 -27.89 12.16
C LYS A 2 -36.06 -26.53 12.42
N GLN A 3 -34.95 -26.48 13.17
CA GLN A 3 -34.19 -25.26 13.40
C GLN A 3 -33.41 -24.89 12.15
N PHE A 4 -33.72 -23.74 11.55
CA PHE A 4 -32.90 -23.09 10.53
C PHE A 4 -31.73 -22.41 11.23
N ARG A 5 -30.50 -22.89 10.99
CA ARG A 5 -29.28 -22.17 11.34
C ARG A 5 -28.90 -21.27 10.16
N CYS A 6 -28.86 -19.96 10.39
CA CYS A 6 -28.25 -19.01 9.46
C CYS A 6 -26.73 -19.23 9.38
N PRO A 7 -26.10 -19.13 8.20
CA PRO A 7 -24.64 -19.06 8.10
C PRO A 7 -24.16 -17.65 8.54
N PRO A 8 -22.98 -17.55 9.17
CA PRO A 8 -22.38 -16.26 9.50
C PRO A 8 -21.86 -15.57 8.23
N LEU A 9 -22.02 -14.24 8.18
CA LEU A 9 -21.49 -13.37 7.12
C LEU A 9 -19.94 -13.37 7.15
N PRO A 10 -19.26 -13.40 6.00
CA PRO A 10 -17.81 -13.26 5.96
C PRO A 10 -17.42 -11.79 6.18
N GLY A 11 -17.19 -11.42 7.44
CA GLY A 11 -16.52 -10.19 7.85
C GLY A 11 -15.05 -10.50 8.17
N GLY A 12 -14.18 -10.31 7.20
CA GLY A 12 -12.73 -10.49 7.37
C GLY A 12 -11.99 -9.74 6.28
N SER A 13 -11.51 -8.55 6.62
CA SER A 13 -10.65 -7.73 5.77
C SER A 13 -9.30 -8.43 5.59
N GLU A 14 -9.20 -9.35 4.64
CA GLU A 14 -7.93 -9.85 4.13
C GLU A 14 -7.22 -8.73 3.36
N ARG A 15 -6.51 -7.85 4.07
CA ARG A 15 -5.43 -7.07 3.46
C ARG A 15 -4.30 -8.04 3.17
N ARG A 16 -4.40 -8.71 2.02
CA ARG A 16 -3.35 -9.55 1.47
C ARG A 16 -2.09 -8.70 1.32
N LEU A 17 -1.12 -8.93 2.19
CA LEU A 17 0.23 -8.41 2.10
C LEU A 17 0.85 -9.04 0.84
N ARG A 18 0.72 -8.35 -0.30
CA ARG A 18 1.38 -8.74 -1.54
C ARG A 18 2.85 -8.36 -1.39
N LEU A 19 3.68 -9.33 -1.01
CA LEU A 19 5.13 -9.26 -1.15
C LEU A 19 5.46 -9.27 -2.66
N ALA A 20 5.60 -8.10 -3.25
CA ALA A 20 6.03 -7.96 -4.64
C ALA A 20 7.55 -7.99 -4.69
N GLY A 21 8.13 -9.17 -4.97
CA GLY A 21 9.52 -9.29 -5.36
C GLY A 21 9.73 -8.69 -6.75
N PHE A 22 10.44 -7.56 -6.83
CA PHE A 22 10.83 -6.94 -8.08
C PHE A 22 12.29 -7.30 -8.41
N LEU A 23 12.48 -8.20 -9.37
CA LEU A 23 13.76 -8.49 -10.01
C LEU A 23 13.80 -7.69 -11.32
N LEU A 24 14.71 -6.72 -11.44
CA LEU A 24 14.76 -5.78 -12.57
C LEU A 24 16.05 -5.99 -13.38
N LEU A 25 15.89 -6.71 -14.50
CA LEU A 25 16.89 -6.86 -15.56
C LEU A 25 16.89 -5.57 -16.40
N ALA A 26 18.06 -4.95 -16.60
CA ALA A 26 18.20 -3.73 -17.38
C ALA A 26 18.17 -4.04 -18.88
N ALA A 27 17.03 -3.79 -19.53
CA ALA A 27 16.89 -3.71 -20.98
C ALA A 27 16.60 -2.25 -21.35
N ALA A 28 17.26 -1.74 -22.40
CA ALA A 28 16.97 -0.42 -22.96
C ALA A 28 15.49 -0.35 -23.33
N ALA A 29 14.75 0.55 -22.67
CA ALA A 29 13.29 0.62 -22.77
C ALA A 29 12.89 1.83 -23.62
N VAL A 30 12.25 1.59 -24.76
CA VAL A 30 11.47 2.60 -25.48
C VAL A 30 10.36 3.10 -24.54
N PRO A 31 10.04 4.42 -24.50
CA PRO A 31 8.88 4.89 -23.75
C PRO A 31 7.63 4.18 -24.26
N ALA A 32 7.08 3.31 -23.42
CA ALA A 32 5.87 2.56 -23.73
C ALA A 32 4.69 3.24 -23.03
N GLN A 33 3.69 3.62 -23.82
CA GLN A 33 2.37 3.97 -23.32
C GLN A 33 1.48 2.74 -23.46
N ASP A 34 0.87 2.31 -22.36
CA ASP A 34 -0.08 1.22 -22.33
C ASP A 34 -1.45 1.73 -21.87
N ALA A 35 -2.52 1.21 -22.46
CA ALA A 35 -3.89 1.59 -22.15
C ALA A 35 -4.73 0.32 -21.99
N ALA A 36 -5.23 0.11 -20.76
CA ALA A 36 -6.13 -0.98 -20.44
C ALA A 36 -7.55 -0.45 -20.19
N THR A 37 -8.55 -1.06 -20.82
CA THR A 37 -9.97 -0.81 -20.54
C THR A 37 -10.57 -2.03 -19.85
N ILE A 38 -11.14 -1.82 -18.66
CA ILE A 38 -11.85 -2.88 -17.93
C ILE A 38 -13.29 -2.93 -18.42
N TYR A 39 -13.84 -4.12 -18.64
CA TYR A 39 -15.24 -4.30 -19.02
C TYR A 39 -16.01 -5.01 -17.91
N THR A 40 -17.22 -4.54 -17.64
CA THR A 40 -18.17 -5.19 -16.73
C THR A 40 -19.45 -5.52 -17.50
N TYR A 41 -20.15 -6.58 -17.11
CA TYR A 41 -21.43 -6.94 -17.71
C TYR A 41 -22.56 -6.54 -16.77
N ASP A 42 -23.63 -5.97 -17.32
CA ASP A 42 -24.84 -5.70 -16.54
C ASP A 42 -25.71 -6.96 -16.34
N GLY A 43 -26.81 -6.82 -15.60
CA GLY A 43 -27.76 -7.91 -15.38
C GLY A 43 -28.48 -8.42 -16.64
N GLU A 44 -28.39 -7.67 -17.74
CA GLU A 44 -28.92 -8.04 -19.05
C GLU A 44 -27.84 -8.67 -19.95
N GLY A 45 -26.60 -8.82 -19.45
CA GLY A 45 -25.46 -9.38 -20.17
C GLY A 45 -24.82 -8.42 -21.18
N ARG A 46 -25.16 -7.13 -21.16
CA ARG A 46 -24.54 -6.13 -22.04
C ARG A 46 -23.19 -5.70 -21.49
N ARG A 47 -22.23 -5.47 -22.39
CA ARG A 47 -20.90 -4.99 -22.02
C ARG A 47 -20.95 -3.50 -21.71
N LEU A 48 -20.60 -3.15 -20.49
CA LEU A 48 -20.37 -1.78 -20.05
C LEU A 48 -18.86 -1.52 -20.00
N GLU A 49 -18.47 -0.34 -20.49
CA GLU A 49 -17.11 0.15 -20.36
C GLU A 49 -16.88 0.60 -18.91
N GLY A 50 -15.96 -0.07 -18.24
CA GLY A 50 -15.53 0.26 -16.88
C GLY A 50 -14.37 1.27 -16.87
N PRO A 51 -13.65 1.38 -15.74
CA PRO A 51 -12.51 2.28 -15.63
C PRO A 51 -11.44 1.98 -16.69
N ARG A 52 -10.83 3.04 -17.19
CA ARG A 52 -9.67 2.96 -18.10
C ARG A 52 -8.41 3.32 -17.34
N VAL A 53 -7.35 2.55 -17.52
CA VAL A 53 -6.05 2.80 -16.91
C VAL A 53 -5.06 3.13 -18.02
N LEU A 54 -4.48 4.32 -17.95
CA LEU A 54 -3.40 4.77 -18.83
C LEU A 54 -2.11 4.69 -18.04
N THR A 55 -1.12 3.98 -18.57
CA THR A 55 0.17 3.81 -17.93
C THR A 55 1.26 4.33 -18.86
N GLU A 56 2.14 5.15 -18.31
CA GLU A 56 3.29 5.73 -19.00
C GLU A 56 4.54 5.40 -18.18
N LYS A 57 5.57 4.91 -18.86
CA LYS A 57 6.88 4.68 -18.25
C LYS A 57 7.93 5.47 -19.04
N THR A 58 8.69 6.31 -18.35
CA THR A 58 9.78 7.06 -18.96
C THR A 58 11.11 6.32 -18.82
N GLU A 59 12.06 6.65 -19.68
CA GLU A 59 13.42 6.09 -19.66
C GLU A 59 14.17 6.40 -18.36
N ALA A 60 13.79 7.49 -17.68
CA ALA A 60 14.35 7.90 -16.39
C ALA A 60 13.88 7.05 -15.20
N GLY A 61 13.07 6.00 -15.44
CA GLY A 61 12.52 5.16 -14.38
C GLY A 61 11.34 5.79 -13.64
N GLU A 62 10.75 6.85 -14.20
CA GLU A 62 9.50 7.42 -13.71
C GLU A 62 8.32 6.63 -14.28
N PHE A 63 7.35 6.39 -13.41
CA PHE A 63 6.13 5.66 -13.72
C PHE A 63 4.93 6.58 -13.44
N ARG A 64 4.03 6.69 -14.40
CA ARG A 64 2.77 7.42 -14.24
C ARG A 64 1.60 6.52 -14.62
N SER A 65 0.63 6.38 -13.72
CA SER A 65 -0.61 5.68 -13.97
C SER A 65 -1.78 6.62 -13.73
N THR A 66 -2.65 6.79 -14.72
CA THR A 66 -3.88 7.58 -14.61
C THR A 66 -5.08 6.68 -14.80
N GLN A 67 -5.91 6.59 -13.77
CA GLN A 67 -7.21 5.95 -13.83
C GLN A 67 -8.25 6.98 -14.25
N MET A 68 -9.03 6.65 -15.27
CA MET A 68 -10.14 7.43 -15.79
C MET A 68 -11.45 6.69 -15.50
N ILE A 69 -12.46 7.40 -15.04
CA ILE A 69 -13.82 6.92 -14.83
C ILE A 69 -14.81 7.73 -15.66
N ARG A 70 -16.01 7.20 -15.84
CA ARG A 70 -17.09 7.92 -16.51
C ARG A 70 -17.89 8.71 -15.46
N ASP A 71 -18.08 10.00 -15.68
CA ASP A 71 -18.93 10.85 -14.83
C ASP A 71 -20.44 10.60 -15.10
N ILE A 72 -21.30 11.23 -14.31
CA ILE A 72 -22.76 11.11 -14.45
C ILE A 72 -23.28 11.60 -15.82
N ASN A 73 -22.51 12.44 -16.51
CA ASN A 73 -22.83 12.97 -17.83
C ASN A 73 -22.24 12.10 -18.96
N GLY A 74 -21.61 10.97 -18.63
CA GLY A 74 -21.05 10.04 -19.59
C GLY A 74 -19.65 10.42 -20.10
N ARG A 75 -19.01 11.46 -19.57
CA ARG A 75 -17.66 11.92 -19.97
C ARG A 75 -16.59 11.21 -19.14
N MET A 76 -15.45 10.92 -19.77
CA MET A 76 -14.29 10.38 -19.06
C MET A 76 -13.56 11.47 -18.28
N VAL A 77 -13.42 11.29 -16.97
CA VAL A 77 -12.70 12.18 -16.06
C VAL A 77 -11.65 11.38 -15.29
N PRO A 78 -10.50 11.98 -14.93
CA PRO A 78 -9.53 11.29 -14.08
C PRO A 78 -10.14 11.05 -12.70
N SER A 79 -9.89 9.88 -12.11
CA SER A 79 -10.22 9.58 -10.72
C SER A 79 -8.97 9.55 -9.84
N GLU A 80 -7.86 9.07 -10.38
CA GLU A 80 -6.59 8.95 -9.67
C GLU A 80 -5.42 9.04 -10.65
N THR A 81 -4.37 9.76 -10.27
CA THR A 81 -3.06 9.74 -10.93
C THR A 81 -2.01 9.35 -9.90
N ILE A 82 -1.25 8.30 -10.20
CA ILE A 82 -0.11 7.84 -9.41
C ILE A 82 1.15 8.12 -10.19
N GLU A 83 2.04 8.93 -9.64
CA GLU A 83 3.38 9.18 -10.15
C GLU A 83 4.37 8.51 -9.21
N GLU A 84 5.31 7.73 -9.71
CA GLU A 84 6.34 7.06 -8.91
C GLU A 84 7.71 7.28 -9.55
N ARG A 85 8.70 7.61 -8.72
CA ARG A 85 10.08 7.82 -9.15
C ARG A 85 11.06 7.29 -8.13
N VAL A 86 12.19 6.80 -8.61
CA VAL A 86 13.36 6.48 -7.77
C VAL A 86 14.08 7.79 -7.46
N VAL A 87 14.16 8.17 -6.19
CA VAL A 87 14.87 9.37 -5.73
C VAL A 87 16.36 9.09 -5.58
N SER A 88 16.71 7.94 -5.00
CA SER A 88 18.09 7.47 -4.89
C SER A 88 18.13 5.95 -4.86
N LYS A 89 19.25 5.41 -5.34
CA LYS A 89 19.52 3.97 -5.34
C LYS A 89 21.01 3.75 -5.13
N ASP A 90 21.34 3.24 -3.95
CA ASP A 90 22.67 2.87 -3.53
C ASP A 90 22.77 1.34 -3.39
N ALA A 91 23.96 0.82 -3.09
CA ALA A 91 24.14 -0.62 -2.87
C ALA A 91 23.35 -1.13 -1.65
N GLU A 92 23.12 -0.26 -0.66
CA GLU A 92 22.52 -0.62 0.63
C GLU A 92 21.13 -0.05 0.82
N ALA A 93 20.74 0.99 0.08
CA ALA A 93 19.49 1.70 0.27
C ALA A 93 18.81 2.09 -1.04
N VAL A 94 17.48 2.07 -1.05
CA VAL A 94 16.64 2.55 -2.15
C VAL A 94 15.59 3.49 -1.59
N VAL A 95 15.48 4.67 -2.19
CA VAL A 95 14.45 5.66 -1.85
C VAL A 95 13.56 5.86 -3.07
N LEU A 96 12.27 5.58 -2.88
CA LEU A 96 11.20 5.77 -3.86
C LEU A 96 10.27 6.88 -3.36
N GLU A 97 9.80 7.72 -4.27
CA GLU A 97 8.76 8.70 -4.00
C GLU A 97 7.58 8.43 -4.92
N ARG A 98 6.40 8.29 -4.31
CA ARG A 98 5.13 8.15 -4.99
C ARG A 98 4.24 9.34 -4.67
N VAL A 99 3.66 9.98 -5.67
CA VAL A 99 2.67 11.05 -5.52
C VAL A 99 1.33 10.54 -6.03
N VAL A 100 0.33 10.54 -5.17
CA VAL A 100 -1.04 10.13 -5.47
C VAL A 100 -1.91 11.38 -5.52
N ARG A 101 -2.45 11.69 -6.70
CA ARG A 101 -3.42 12.75 -6.93
C ARG A 101 -4.79 12.11 -7.13
N ARG A 102 -5.71 12.40 -6.22
CA ARG A 102 -7.11 11.96 -6.34
C ARG A 102 -7.93 13.09 -6.93
N TYR A 103 -9.02 12.75 -7.59
CA TYR A 103 -9.94 13.72 -8.17
C TYR A 103 -11.36 13.47 -7.65
N ASP A 104 -12.15 14.53 -7.57
CA ASP A 104 -13.58 14.42 -7.29
C ASP A 104 -14.36 13.87 -8.51
N PRO A 105 -15.66 13.56 -8.39
CA PRO A 105 -16.47 13.07 -9.51
C PRO A 105 -16.57 14.02 -10.72
N ASN A 106 -16.21 15.30 -10.57
CA ASN A 106 -16.18 16.29 -11.65
C ASN A 106 -14.81 16.38 -12.34
N GLY A 107 -13.80 15.66 -11.83
CA GLY A 107 -12.41 15.73 -12.28
C GLY A 107 -11.60 16.85 -11.63
N THR A 108 -12.09 17.48 -10.56
CA THR A 108 -11.35 18.50 -9.80
C THR A 108 -10.31 17.81 -8.91
N PRO A 109 -9.04 18.25 -8.90
CA PRO A 109 -8.02 17.64 -8.07
C PRO A 109 -8.26 17.89 -6.57
N LEU A 110 -8.16 16.83 -5.77
CA LEU A 110 -8.10 16.87 -4.31
C LEU A 110 -6.65 17.09 -3.85
N PRO A 111 -6.42 17.51 -2.59
CA PRO A 111 -5.07 17.65 -2.05
C PRO A 111 -4.26 16.35 -2.23
N PRO A 112 -3.06 16.43 -2.82
CA PRO A 112 -2.27 15.24 -3.12
C PRO A 112 -1.72 14.57 -1.86
N GLU A 113 -1.46 13.28 -1.97
CA GLU A 113 -0.71 12.49 -0.99
C GLU A 113 0.67 12.16 -1.56
N ARG A 114 1.72 12.35 -0.77
CA ARG A 114 3.08 11.94 -1.10
C ARG A 114 3.48 10.80 -0.19
N ILE A 115 3.96 9.72 -0.76
CA ILE A 115 4.44 8.55 -0.06
C ILE A 115 5.93 8.43 -0.36
N ARG A 116 6.76 8.56 0.67
CA ARG A 116 8.19 8.30 0.56
C ARG A 116 8.48 6.93 1.14
N PHE A 117 8.99 6.03 0.31
CA PHE A 117 9.38 4.70 0.70
C PHE A 117 10.91 4.61 0.71
N GLU A 118 11.46 4.18 1.84
CA GLU A 118 12.88 3.92 2.01
C GLU A 118 13.05 2.47 2.40
N GLN A 119 13.96 1.76 1.74
CA GLN A 119 14.35 0.42 2.10
C GLN A 119 15.87 0.38 2.22
N ARG A 120 16.38 -0.16 3.33
CA ARG A 120 17.80 -0.30 3.60
C ARG A 120 18.13 -1.69 4.10
N LYS A 121 19.26 -2.21 3.66
CA LYS A 121 19.87 -3.42 4.23
C LYS A 121 20.76 -3.02 5.41
N LEU A 122 20.63 -3.73 6.52
CA LEU A 122 21.38 -3.48 7.74
C LEU A 122 22.64 -4.37 7.81
N PRO A 123 23.66 -3.98 8.61
CA PRO A 123 24.90 -4.75 8.72
C PRO A 123 24.72 -6.17 9.26
N ASP A 124 23.67 -6.40 10.05
CA ASP A 124 23.26 -7.71 10.56
C ASP A 124 22.55 -8.60 9.52
N GLY A 125 22.38 -8.08 8.29
CA GLY A 125 21.70 -8.76 7.19
C GLY A 125 20.19 -8.55 7.16
N SER A 126 19.61 -7.90 8.19
CA SER A 126 18.18 -7.58 8.22
C SER A 126 17.83 -6.48 7.22
N VAL A 127 16.54 -6.36 6.91
CA VAL A 127 16.02 -5.35 5.98
C VAL A 127 15.07 -4.44 6.74
N SER A 128 15.35 -3.14 6.72
CA SER A 128 14.48 -2.12 7.27
C SER A 128 13.79 -1.35 6.15
N SER A 129 12.48 -1.21 6.25
CA SER A 129 11.65 -0.41 5.38
C SER A 129 10.90 0.65 6.16
N VAL A 130 10.84 1.87 5.61
CA VAL A 130 10.12 3.00 6.19
C VAL A 130 9.26 3.62 5.09
N GLU A 131 7.95 3.62 5.28
CA GLU A 131 6.99 4.31 4.45
C GLU A 131 6.47 5.54 5.20
N THR A 132 6.73 6.75 4.68
CA THR A 132 6.21 7.99 5.22
C THR A 132 5.13 8.53 4.31
N ARG A 133 3.89 8.61 4.80
CA ARG A 133 2.76 9.25 4.10
C ARG A 133 2.64 10.69 4.55
N LEU A 134 2.63 11.59 3.58
CA LEU A 134 2.41 13.01 3.76
C LEU A 134 1.15 13.43 3.00
N ARG A 135 0.28 14.18 3.65
CA ARG A 135 -0.92 14.76 3.03
C ARG A 135 -0.74 16.26 2.88
N ALA A 136 -1.09 16.78 1.71
CA ALA A 136 -1.15 18.23 1.50
C ALA A 136 -2.37 18.84 2.20
N ASP A 137 -2.20 20.02 2.78
CA ASP A 137 -3.32 20.87 3.20
C ASP A 137 -3.88 21.68 2.01
N LEU A 138 -4.92 22.47 2.27
CA LEU A 138 -5.53 23.33 1.24
C LEU A 138 -4.58 24.41 0.69
N ASN A 139 -3.50 24.71 1.40
CA ASN A 139 -2.47 25.66 0.98
C ASN A 139 -1.31 24.96 0.25
N GLY A 140 -1.38 23.63 0.06
CA GLY A 140 -0.34 22.83 -0.59
C GLY A 140 0.83 22.43 0.31
N ASN A 141 0.77 22.70 1.62
CA ASN A 141 1.82 22.28 2.54
C ASN A 141 1.65 20.81 2.93
N PHE A 142 2.72 20.03 2.82
CA PHE A 142 2.71 18.62 3.21
C PHE A 142 2.96 18.46 4.70
N LYS A 143 2.13 17.64 5.35
CA LYS A 143 2.31 17.20 6.74
C LYS A 143 2.30 15.69 6.81
N VAL A 144 3.14 15.12 7.67
CA VAL A 144 3.15 13.68 7.93
C VAL A 144 1.77 13.28 8.47
N SER A 145 1.16 12.28 7.85
CA SER A 145 -0.11 11.70 8.31
C SER A 145 0.09 10.32 8.92
N GLU A 146 1.08 9.56 8.46
CA GLU A 146 1.37 8.21 8.94
C GLU A 146 2.82 7.84 8.59
N VAL A 147 3.48 7.11 9.48
CA VAL A 147 4.78 6.46 9.22
C VAL A 147 4.64 4.98 9.52
N VAL A 148 4.93 4.13 8.55
CA VAL A 148 4.98 2.68 8.73
C VAL A 148 6.43 2.24 8.71
N ARG A 149 6.88 1.57 9.76
CA ARG A 149 8.24 1.02 9.85
C ARG A 149 8.17 -0.49 9.91
N THR A 150 8.85 -1.16 9.00
CA THR A 150 8.97 -2.61 9.00
C THR A 150 10.44 -2.99 9.13
N VAL A 151 10.74 -3.93 10.03
CA VAL A 151 12.06 -4.56 10.13
C VAL A 151 11.87 -6.05 9.95
N THR A 152 12.59 -6.63 9.00
CA THR A 152 12.55 -8.06 8.71
C THR A 152 13.93 -8.66 8.92
N GLU A 153 13.98 -9.66 9.78
CA GLU A 153 15.17 -10.42 10.14
C GLU A 153 14.96 -11.87 9.69
N SER A 154 15.96 -12.46 9.02
CA SER A 154 15.92 -13.87 8.64
C SER A 154 17.16 -14.57 9.20
N ALA A 155 16.94 -15.59 10.03
CA ALA A 155 18.01 -16.37 10.64
C ALA A 155 17.57 -17.84 10.80
N GLY A 156 18.41 -18.78 10.38
CA GLY A 156 18.22 -20.21 10.69
C GLY A 156 16.91 -20.83 10.19
N GLY A 157 16.38 -20.37 9.04
CA GLY A 157 15.09 -20.86 8.50
C GLY A 157 13.85 -20.22 9.12
N GLU A 158 14.03 -19.22 10.00
CA GLU A 158 12.98 -18.40 10.58
C GLU A 158 13.08 -16.98 10.02
N THR A 159 11.95 -16.40 9.62
CA THR A 159 11.82 -15.00 9.24
C THR A 159 10.88 -14.32 10.21
N ARG A 160 11.38 -13.28 10.86
CA ARG A 160 10.61 -12.45 11.78
C ARG A 160 10.45 -11.07 11.15
N SER A 161 9.20 -10.59 11.09
CA SER A 161 8.90 -9.23 10.63
C SER A 161 8.16 -8.46 11.72
N GLU A 162 8.67 -7.31 12.11
CA GLU A 162 8.00 -6.37 13.01
C GLU A 162 7.60 -5.13 12.21
N THR A 163 6.31 -4.82 12.20
CA THR A 163 5.76 -3.61 11.59
C THR A 163 5.15 -2.71 12.65
N ARG A 164 5.49 -1.42 12.64
CA ARG A 164 4.92 -0.39 13.52
C ARG A 164 4.25 0.67 12.67
N VAL A 165 3.02 1.02 13.00
CA VAL A 165 2.31 2.15 12.40
C VAL A 165 2.32 3.28 13.42
N GLU A 166 2.90 4.40 13.02
CA GLU A 166 3.03 5.62 13.80
C GLU A 166 2.16 6.72 13.19
N ARG A 167 1.40 7.45 14.02
CA ARG A 167 0.60 8.60 13.59
C ARG A 167 0.88 9.82 14.45
N PRO A 168 0.76 11.04 13.92
CA PRO A 168 0.87 12.25 14.72
C PRO A 168 -0.22 12.28 15.80
N SER A 169 0.16 12.52 17.05
CA SER A 169 -0.77 12.78 18.14
C SER A 169 -1.15 14.26 18.21
N LEU A 170 -2.05 14.61 19.13
CA LEU A 170 -2.44 16.01 19.37
C LEU A 170 -1.25 16.89 19.79
N SER A 171 -0.17 16.29 20.31
CA SER A 171 1.08 16.97 20.64
C SER A 171 1.99 17.24 19.43
N GLY A 172 1.63 16.73 18.25
CA GLY A 172 2.44 16.79 17.03
C GLY A 172 3.58 15.76 16.98
N ARG A 173 3.77 14.93 18.01
CA ARG A 173 4.75 13.84 18.02
C ARG A 173 4.17 12.60 17.35
N LEU A 174 5.02 11.78 16.75
CA LEU A 174 4.62 10.47 16.22
C LEU A 174 4.47 9.46 17.37
N GLU A 175 3.34 8.78 17.43
CA GLU A 175 3.04 7.75 18.42
C GLU A 175 2.65 6.46 17.72
N VAL A 176 3.12 5.32 18.24
CA VAL A 176 2.77 4.00 17.71
C VAL A 176 1.32 3.70 18.03
N VAL A 177 0.51 3.51 17.00
CA VAL A 177 -0.93 3.17 17.10
C VAL A 177 -1.19 1.69 16.88
N GLU A 178 -0.31 1.02 16.13
CA GLU A 178 -0.42 -0.40 15.81
C GLU A 178 0.97 -1.00 15.74
N LYS A 179 1.11 -2.21 16.29
CA LYS A 179 2.30 -3.03 16.17
C LYS A 179 1.89 -4.43 15.71
N ASN A 180 2.50 -4.88 14.62
CA ASN A 180 2.34 -6.22 14.08
C ASN A 180 3.65 -6.97 14.18
N VAL A 181 3.62 -8.20 14.67
CA VAL A 181 4.76 -9.12 14.64
C VAL A 181 4.33 -10.38 13.91
N ALA A 182 4.98 -10.64 12.78
CA ALA A 182 4.82 -11.86 12.01
C ALA A 182 6.05 -12.75 12.18
N LEU A 183 5.81 -14.05 12.35
CA LEU A 183 6.84 -15.08 12.40
C LEU A 183 6.53 -16.13 11.35
N GLU A 184 7.48 -16.40 10.48
CA GLU A 184 7.42 -17.47 9.49
C GLU A 184 8.57 -18.44 9.74
N ARG A 185 8.26 -19.73 9.83
CA ARG A 185 9.25 -20.78 9.97
C ARG A 185 9.13 -21.77 8.81
N THR A 186 10.25 -22.03 8.17
CA THR A 186 10.36 -23.04 7.11
C THR A 186 11.11 -24.25 7.64
N THR A 187 10.42 -25.40 7.69
CA THR A 187 11.01 -26.69 8.08
C THR A 187 10.84 -27.66 6.91
N GLY A 188 11.92 -27.92 6.17
CA GLY A 188 11.85 -28.67 4.90
C GLY A 188 10.97 -27.92 3.88
N ASP A 189 10.03 -28.62 3.24
CA ASP A 189 9.08 -28.01 2.29
C ASP A 189 7.86 -27.33 2.97
N ARG A 190 7.76 -27.39 4.31
CA ARG A 190 6.60 -26.88 5.03
C ARG A 190 6.89 -25.51 5.62
N THR A 191 6.04 -24.54 5.29
CA THR A 191 6.08 -23.19 5.87
C THR A 191 4.91 -23.02 6.85
N THR A 192 5.21 -22.58 8.07
CA THR A 192 4.20 -22.25 9.10
C THR A 192 4.34 -20.79 9.49
N GLY A 193 3.23 -20.05 9.51
CA GLY A 193 3.19 -18.64 9.85
C GLY A 193 2.34 -18.36 11.09
N SER A 194 2.73 -17.37 11.88
CA SER A 194 1.92 -16.77 12.95
C SER A 194 1.99 -15.25 12.84
N THR A 195 0.89 -14.57 13.13
CA THR A 195 0.84 -13.10 13.15
C THR A 195 0.12 -12.64 14.41
N VAL A 196 0.75 -11.72 15.12
CA VAL A 196 0.19 -11.06 16.30
C VAL A 196 0.05 -9.57 16.00
N THR A 197 -1.15 -9.05 16.20
CA THR A 197 -1.48 -7.63 16.01
C THR A 197 -1.87 -7.02 17.35
N ASP A 198 -1.05 -6.10 17.83
CA ASP A 198 -1.30 -5.29 19.01
C ASP A 198 -1.79 -3.90 18.59
N TYR A 199 -3.01 -3.57 18.98
CA TYR A 199 -3.54 -2.21 18.85
C TYR A 199 -3.21 -1.42 20.12
N VAL A 200 -2.53 -0.29 19.97
CA VAL A 200 -2.23 0.59 21.09
C VAL A 200 -3.40 1.57 21.24
N THR A 201 -4.36 1.22 22.10
CA THR A 201 -5.47 2.12 22.43
C THR A 201 -4.92 3.35 23.16
N MET A 202 -5.23 4.55 22.66
CA MET A 202 -4.85 5.82 23.30
C MET A 202 -5.52 6.04 24.67
N ASP A 203 -6.45 5.17 25.05
CA ASP A 203 -7.03 5.13 26.37
C ASP A 203 -6.42 3.97 27.16
N LYS A 204 -5.75 4.27 28.28
CA LYS A 204 -5.18 3.27 29.18
C LYS A 204 -6.30 2.49 29.85
N ARG A 205 -6.89 1.52 29.17
CA ARG A 205 -7.70 0.43 29.72
C ARG A 205 -7.95 -0.60 28.63
N ILE A 206 -8.07 -1.86 29.07
CA ILE A 206 -8.45 -3.06 28.32
C ILE A 206 -7.27 -3.71 27.60
N LEU A 207 -7.00 -5.01 27.67
CA LEU A 207 -7.28 -6.13 28.59
C LEU A 207 -6.54 -7.27 27.86
N ALA A 208 -5.63 -7.97 28.54
CA ALA A 208 -4.96 -9.11 27.93
C ALA A 208 -6.00 -10.18 27.56
N ALA A 209 -6.18 -10.46 26.28
CA ALA A 209 -6.84 -11.66 25.80
C ALA A 209 -5.75 -12.70 25.53
N LYS A 210 -5.59 -13.62 26.49
CA LYS A 210 -4.79 -14.84 26.39
C LYS A 210 -5.74 -15.96 25.93
N ALA A 211 -5.39 -16.66 24.85
CA ALA A 211 -5.90 -17.99 24.54
C ALA A 211 -4.76 -18.81 23.96
#